data_AF-A0A2W4KVP1-F1
#
_entry.id   AF-A0A2W4KVP1-F1
#
_cell.length_a   1.000
_cell.length_b   1.000
_cell.length_c   1.000
_cell.angle_alpha   90.00
_cell.angle_beta   90.00
_cell.angle_gamma   90.00
#
_symmetry.space_group_name_H-M   'P 1'
#
loop_
_entity.id
_entity.type
_entity.pdbx_description
1 polymer ?
#
loop_
_entity_poly.entity_id
_entity_poly.type
_entity_poly.pdbx_seq_one_letter_code
_entity_poly.pdbx_strand_id
1 'polypeptide(L)'
;MILALPETAGSALYGMLDVLAATGTIWRELVGEEPGLPLIRPRIVSPEERPFRCGNGIPVSPDVTIAQARAPDVVMCRSYGWPRLMTSEIAIRA
;
A
#
# COMPACT_ATOMS: atom_id res chain seq x y z
N MET A 1 -3.55 -5.14 1.65
CA MET A 1 -2.37 -4.84 0.81
C MET A 1 -2.60 -3.52 0.08
N ILE A 2 -1.55 -2.77 -0.19
CA ILE A 2 -1.61 -1.46 -0.86
C ILE A 2 -0.83 -1.56 -2.17
N LEU A 3 -1.53 -1.47 -3.31
CA LEU A 3 -0.90 -1.55 -4.62
C LEU A 3 -0.16 -0.24 -4.93
N ALA A 4 1.13 -0.38 -5.22
CA ALA A 4 1.99 0.69 -5.70
C ALA A 4 2.36 0.44 -7.17
N LEU A 5 2.16 1.46 -7.99
CA LEU A 5 2.58 1.56 -9.39
C LEU A 5 3.39 2.85 -9.57
N PRO A 6 4.19 2.99 -10.63
CA PRO A 6 4.91 4.25 -10.91
C PRO A 6 4.00 5.50 -10.92
N GLU A 7 2.73 5.34 -11.30
CA GLU A 7 1.70 6.39 -11.35
C GLU A 7 1.04 6.66 -9.99
N THR A 8 1.30 5.82 -8.98
CA THR A 8 0.75 6.00 -7.64
C THR A 8 1.29 7.28 -7.01
N ALA A 9 0.43 8.05 -6.33
CA ALA A 9 0.88 9.16 -5.52
C ALA A 9 1.60 8.63 -4.27
N GLY A 10 2.94 8.69 -4.23
CA GLY A 10 3.73 8.10 -3.16
C GLY A 10 3.40 8.65 -1.76
N SER A 11 3.01 9.93 -1.66
CA SER A 11 2.61 10.53 -0.39
C SER A 11 1.29 9.94 0.14
N ALA A 12 0.33 9.68 -0.75
CA ALA A 12 -0.92 9.02 -0.38
C ALA A 12 -0.71 7.55 -0.02
N LEU A 13 0.22 6.86 -0.71
CA LEU A 13 0.61 5.49 -0.40
C LEU A 13 1.14 5.38 1.04
N TYR A 14 2.15 6.19 1.38
CA TYR A 14 2.76 6.16 2.71
C TYR A 14 1.83 6.70 3.79
N GLY A 15 1.02 7.72 3.50
CA GLY A 15 -0.01 8.17 4.44
C GLY A 15 -1.00 7.06 4.81
N MET A 16 -1.44 6.25 3.83
CA MET A 16 -2.28 5.09 4.12
C MET A 16 -1.53 3.97 4.84
N LEU A 17 -0.25 3.75 4.52
CA LEU A 17 0.60 2.80 5.24
C LEU A 17 0.66 3.16 6.73
N ASP A 18 0.94 4.42 7.04
CA ASP A 18 1.08 4.91 8.42
C ASP A 18 -0.23 4.80 9.20
N VAL A 19 -1.35 5.26 8.63
CA VAL A 19 -2.67 5.19 9.27
C VAL A 19 -3.07 3.74 9.56
N LEU A 20 -2.85 2.84 8.61
CA LEU A 20 -3.20 1.43 8.80
C LEU A 20 -2.26 0.75 9.81
N ALA A 21 -0.95 0.99 9.73
CA ALA A 21 0.02 0.42 10.67
C ALA A 21 -0.19 0.91 12.12
N ALA A 22 -0.71 2.13 12.28
CA ALA A 22 -1.07 2.72 13.56
C ALA A 22 -2.33 2.13 14.20
N THR A 23 -3.10 1.33 13.47
CA THR A 23 -4.39 0.82 13.94
C THR A 23 -4.19 -0.11 15.13
N GLY A 24 -4.76 0.30 16.27
CA GLY A 24 -4.68 -0.45 17.53
C GLY A 24 -3.51 -0.07 18.43
N THR A 25 -2.58 0.78 18.00
CA THR A 25 -1.39 1.17 18.76
C THR A 25 -1.40 2.65 19.13
N ILE A 26 -1.20 3.54 18.15
CA ILE A 26 -0.84 4.96 18.36
C ILE A 26 -1.82 5.69 19.28
N TRP A 27 -3.14 5.52 19.08
CA TRP A 27 -4.13 6.23 19.90
C TRP A 27 -4.03 5.84 21.38
N ARG A 28 -3.81 4.55 21.67
CA ARG A 28 -3.74 4.03 23.05
C ARG A 28 -2.51 4.57 23.77
N GLU A 29 -1.38 4.61 23.07
CA GLU A 29 -0.15 5.22 23.57
C GLU A 29 -0.35 6.72 23.86
N LEU A 30 -1.01 7.45 22.96
CA LEU A 30 -1.26 8.89 23.12
C LEU A 30 -2.16 9.23 24.32
N VAL A 31 -3.13 8.37 24.65
CA VAL A 31 -4.02 8.58 25.80
C VAL A 31 -3.47 7.98 27.11
N GLY A 32 -2.25 7.43 27.09
CA GLY A 32 -1.63 6.83 28.27
C GLY A 32 -2.25 5.49 28.70
N GLU A 33 -2.92 4.80 27.78
CA GLU A 33 -3.35 3.41 27.99
C GLU A 33 -2.18 2.44 27.82
N GLU A 34 -2.38 1.19 28.24
CA GLU A 34 -1.46 0.09 27.95
C GLU A 34 -1.19 -0.02 26.43
N PRO A 35 0.08 -0.23 26.03
CA PRO A 35 0.44 -0.38 24.62
C PRO A 35 -0.44 -1.42 23.93
N GLY A 36 -1.09 -0.99 22.85
CA GLY A 36 -1.91 -1.89 22.05
C GLY A 36 -1.09 -2.78 21.12
N LEU A 37 -1.78 -3.66 20.40
CA LEU A 37 -1.16 -4.50 19.38
C LEU A 37 -1.56 -3.99 18.00
N PRO A 38 -0.66 -4.07 16.99
CA PRO A 38 -1.01 -3.74 15.61
C PRO A 38 -2.13 -4.66 15.12
N LEU A 39 -3.28 -4.08 14.78
CA LEU A 39 -4.44 -4.83 14.29
C LEU A 39 -4.41 -5.02 12.77
N ILE A 40 -3.69 -4.15 12.06
CA ILE A 40 -3.52 -4.23 10.61
C ILE A 40 -2.01 -4.23 10.32
N ARG A 41 -1.59 -5.15 9.45
CA ARG A 41 -0.22 -5.23 8.94
C ARG A 41 -0.25 -4.90 7.44
N PRO A 42 -0.32 -3.60 7.07
CA PRO A 42 -0.35 -3.23 5.67
C PRO A 42 0.97 -3.63 5.01
N ARG A 43 0.87 -4.11 3.77
CA ARG A 43 2.02 -4.45 2.91
C ARG A 43 1.87 -3.76 1.58
N ILE A 44 2.94 -3.18 1.08
CA ILE A 44 3.07 -2.61 -0.25
C ILE A 44 3.25 -3.76 -1.24
N VAL A 45 2.34 -3.86 -2.20
CA VAL A 45 2.40 -4.83 -3.29
C VAL A 45 2.64 -4.09 -4.60
N SER A 46 3.45 -4.65 -5.49
CA SER A 46 3.78 -4.07 -6.80
C SER A 46 3.92 -5.16 -7.86
N PRO A 47 3.71 -4.87 -9.15
CA PRO A 47 4.14 -5.78 -10.22
C PRO A 47 5.66 -6.00 -10.22
N GLU A 48 6.43 -4.96 -9.89
CA GLU A 48 7.89 -4.95 -9.86
C GLU A 48 8.41 -5.39 -8.48
N GLU A 49 9.45 -6.23 -8.44
CA GLU A 49 10.12 -6.64 -7.20
C GLU A 49 11.16 -5.61 -6.72
N ARG A 50 11.72 -4.84 -7.66
CA ARG A 50 12.75 -3.83 -7.39
C ARG A 50 12.14 -2.51 -6.89
N PRO A 51 12.89 -1.73 -6.09
CA PRO A 51 12.49 -0.37 -5.76
C PRO A 51 12.29 0.49 -7.01
N PHE A 52 11.26 1.32 -7.00
CA PHE A 52 10.95 2.26 -8.07
C PHE A 52 10.52 3.61 -7.51
N ARG A 53 10.28 4.59 -8.38
CA ARG A 53 9.76 5.90 -7.99
C ARG A 53 8.31 6.04 -8.40
N CYS A 54 7.48 6.38 -7.43
CA CYS A 54 6.09 6.79 -7.59
C CYS A 54 6.00 8.25 -8.04
N GLY A 55 4.77 8.74 -8.21
CA GLY A 55 4.46 10.15 -8.46
C GLY A 55 5.19 11.08 -7.47
N ASN A 56 5.61 12.24 -7.98
CA ASN A 56 6.49 13.19 -7.28
C ASN A 56 7.88 12.64 -6.94
N GLY A 57 8.33 11.57 -7.60
CA GLY A 57 9.68 11.02 -7.44
C GLY A 57 9.89 10.28 -6.12
N ILE A 58 8.82 9.99 -5.39
CA ILE A 58 8.87 9.36 -4.07
C ILE A 58 9.35 7.91 -4.24
N PRO A 59 10.45 7.51 -3.59
CA PRO A 59 10.95 6.14 -3.69
C PRO A 59 9.99 5.18 -2.97
N VAL A 60 9.74 4.03 -3.56
CA VAL A 60 8.93 2.95 -2.99
C VAL A 60 9.69 1.64 -3.11
N SER A 61 9.76 0.90 -2.01
CA SER A 61 10.26 -0.47 -1.98
C SER A 61 9.08 -1.41 -1.69
N PRO A 62 8.71 -2.28 -2.64
CA PRO A 62 7.64 -3.25 -2.43
C PRO A 62 8.00 -4.28 -1.37
N ASP A 63 7.00 -4.74 -0.60
CA ASP A 63 7.16 -5.85 0.34
C ASP A 63 6.98 -7.21 -0.34
N VAL A 64 6.25 -7.24 -1.45
CA VAL A 64 5.90 -8.44 -2.20
C VAL A 64 5.45 -8.08 -3.61
N THR A 65 5.68 -8.99 -4.56
CA THR A 65 5.12 -8.83 -5.90
C THR A 65 3.64 -9.25 -5.94
N ILE A 66 2.87 -8.74 -6.91
CA ILE A 66 1.48 -9.20 -7.13
C ILE A 66 1.43 -10.71 -7.34
N ALA A 67 2.39 -11.28 -8.06
CA ALA A 67 2.45 -12.72 -8.33
C ALA A 67 2.67 -13.57 -7.06
N GLN A 68 3.36 -13.01 -6.06
CA GLN A 68 3.63 -13.67 -4.78
C GLN A 68 2.56 -13.36 -3.73
N ALA A 69 1.76 -12.32 -3.92
CA ALA A 69 0.70 -11.93 -3.02
C ALA A 69 -0.43 -12.99 -3.02
N ARG A 70 -0.70 -13.56 -1.85
CA ARG A 70 -1.81 -14.52 -1.65
C ARG A 70 -2.87 -13.91 -0.74
N ALA A 71 -4.13 -14.05 -1.16
CA ALA A 71 -5.34 -13.77 -0.36
C ALA A 71 -5.32 -12.44 0.44
N PRO A 72 -5.27 -11.27 -0.22
CA PRO A 72 -5.47 -10.01 0.49
C PRO A 72 -6.93 -9.87 0.96
N ASP A 73 -7.15 -9.52 2.23
CA ASP A 73 -8.50 -9.17 2.72
C ASP A 73 -9.03 -7.89 2.06
N VAL A 74 -8.13 -6.94 1.77
CA VAL A 74 -8.44 -5.66 1.12
C VAL A 74 -7.26 -5.26 0.23
N VAL A 75 -7.58 -4.77 -0.98
CA VAL A 75 -6.61 -4.15 -1.90
C VAL A 75 -6.94 -2.67 -2.06
N MET A 76 -5.96 -1.81 -1.85
CA MET A 76 -6.08 -0.37 -2.07
C MET A 76 -5.25 0.06 -3.28
N CYS A 77 -5.87 0.73 -4.24
CA CYS A 77 -5.22 1.27 -5.43
C CYS A 77 -5.52 2.76 -5.56
N ARG A 78 -4.50 3.62 -5.54
CA ARG A 78 -4.65 5.04 -5.85
C ARG A 78 -3.79 5.38 -7.07
N SER A 79 -4.44 5.71 -8.18
CA SER A 79 -3.79 6.15 -9.43
C SER A 79 -4.44 7.43 -9.94
N TYR A 80 -3.63 8.39 -10.38
CA TYR A 80 -4.08 9.41 -11.33
C TYR A 80 -4.12 8.75 -12.72
N GLY A 81 -5.20 8.90 -13.50
CA GLY A 81 -5.22 8.45 -14.90
C GLY A 81 -5.63 6.98 -15.16
N TRP A 82 -6.61 6.46 -14.43
CA TRP A 82 -7.26 5.15 -14.63
C TRP A 82 -7.63 4.76 -16.08
N PRO A 83 -7.91 5.67 -17.05
CA PRO A 83 -8.30 5.23 -18.40
C PRO A 83 -7.20 4.55 -19.23
N ARG A 84 -5.90 4.75 -18.93
CA ARG A 84 -4.81 4.25 -19.79
C ARG A 84 -4.28 2.86 -19.43
N LEU A 85 -4.47 2.42 -18.18
CA LEU A 85 -3.92 1.16 -17.66
C LEU A 85 -4.84 -0.06 -17.87
N MET A 86 -6.07 0.14 -18.35
CA MET A 86 -6.98 -0.96 -18.70
C MET A 86 -6.56 -1.74 -19.97
N THR A 87 -5.59 -1.24 -20.74
CA THR A 87 -5.24 -1.83 -22.04
C THR A 87 -4.18 -2.93 -21.97
N SER A 88 -3.47 -3.15 -20.85
CA SER A 88 -2.41 -4.16 -20.81
C SER A 88 -2.56 -5.27 -19.79
N GLU A 89 -2.66 -5.08 -18.47
CA GLU A 89 -2.36 -6.26 -17.60
C GLU A 89 -2.93 -6.30 -16.17
N ILE A 90 -3.56 -5.24 -15.66
CA ILE A 90 -4.04 -5.20 -14.27
C ILE A 90 -5.54 -5.51 -14.23
N ALA A 91 -5.94 -6.66 -14.78
CA ALA A 91 -7.21 -7.26 -14.45
C ALA A 91 -7.02 -7.97 -13.10
N ILE A 92 -7.34 -7.28 -12.00
CA ILE A 92 -7.46 -7.92 -10.68
C ILE A 92 -8.60 -8.95 -10.82
N ARG A 93 -8.23 -10.19 -11.17
CA ARG A 93 -9.11 -11.35 -11.01
C ARG A 93 -9.24 -11.59 -9.51
N ALA A 94 -10.26 -10.95 -8.93
CA ALA A 94 -10.86 -11.36 -7.67
C ALA A 94 -11.52 -12.74 -7.84
#